data_AF-A0A8J4V5U6-F1
#
_entry.id   AF-A0A8J4V5U6-F1
#
_cell.length_a   1.000
_cell.length_b   1.000
_cell.length_c   1.000
_cell.angle_alpha   90.00
_cell.angle_beta   90.00
_cell.angle_gamma   90.00
#
_symmetry.space_group_name_H-M   'P 1'
#
loop_
_entity.id
_entity.type
_entity.pdbx_description
1 polymer ?
#
loop_
_entity_poly.entity_id
_entity_poly.type
_entity_poly.pdbx_seq_one_letter_code
_entity_poly.pdbx_strand_id
1 'polypeptide(L)' 'MKTMLHKYRFLIRHLPDYPSRSRYKFLISTREEFRLNKNETDPVKLKEMEAEVNAGIKEVLRYKNLDPKQSNWSFQL' A
#
# COMPACT_ATOMS: atom_id res chain seq x y z
N MET A 1 -8.53 -12.18 10.08
CA MET A 1 -8.09 -11.90 8.68
C MET A 1 -8.40 -10.45 8.35
N LYS A 2 -7.42 -9.65 7.91
CA LYS A 2 -7.69 -8.27 7.46
C LYS A 2 -8.30 -8.36 6.06
N THR A 3 -9.59 -8.06 5.92
CA THR A 3 -10.29 -8.10 4.62
C THR A 3 -9.66 -7.11 3.64
N MET A 4 -9.81 -7.35 2.34
CA MET A 4 -9.27 -6.48 1.27
C MET A 4 -9.66 -5.00 1.46
N LEU A 5 -10.87 -4.74 1.97
CA LEU A 5 -11.34 -3.40 2.31
C LEU A 5 -10.50 -2.70 3.39
N HIS A 6 -10.00 -3.44 4.40
CA HIS A 6 -9.12 -2.87 5.42
C HIS A 6 -7.77 -2.46 4.82
N LYS A 7 -7.25 -3.27 3.90
CA LYS A 7 -5.99 -2.98 3.21
C LYS A 7 -6.11 -1.74 2.32
N TYR A 8 -7.21 -1.65 1.56
CA TYR A 8 -7.56 -0.45 0.81
C TYR A 8 -7.62 0.80 1.69
N ARG A 9 -8.40 0.75 2.78
CA ARG A 9 -8.54 1.86 3.74
C ARG A 9 -7.20 2.27 4.35
N PHE A 10 -6.31 1.31 4.59
CA PHE A 10 -4.97 1.58 5.08
C PHE A 10 -4.17 2.38 4.04
N LEU A 11 -4.13 1.93 2.78
CA LEU A 11 -3.37 2.59 1.72
C LEU A 11 -3.87 4.02 1.48
N ILE A 12 -5.18 4.23 1.26
CA ILE A 12 -5.71 5.56 0.97
C ILE A 12 -5.51 6.57 2.10
N ARG A 13 -5.37 6.09 3.34
CA ARG A 13 -5.14 6.93 4.52
C ARG A 13 -3.69 7.37 4.62
N HIS A 14 -2.73 6.52 4.24
CA HIS A 14 -1.31 6.75 4.48
C HIS A 14 -0.53 7.19 3.22
N LEU A 15 -1.06 6.92 2.02
CA LEU A 15 -0.47 7.41 0.77
C LEU A 15 -0.32 8.94 0.70
N PRO A 16 -1.24 9.78 1.24
CA PRO A 16 -1.05 11.23 1.26
C PRO A 16 0.21 11.69 2.00
N ASP A 17 0.58 10.98 3.07
CA ASP A 17 1.74 11.29 3.91
C ASP A 17 3.02 10.57 3.43
N TYR A 18 2.91 9.77 2.37
CA TYR A 18 4.03 9.02 1.83
C TYR A 18 5.10 9.95 1.25
N PRO A 19 6.40 9.75 1.56
CA PRO A 19 7.48 10.66 1.14
C PRO A 19 7.89 10.45 -0.33
N SER A 20 6.94 10.62 -1.25
CA SER A 20 7.18 10.58 -2.70
C SER A 20 6.53 11.76 -3.40
N ARG A 21 7.22 12.29 -4.42
CA ARG A 21 6.64 13.31 -5.33
C ARG A 21 5.41 12.78 -6.08
N SER A 22 5.34 11.46 -6.28
CA SER A 22 4.24 10.77 -6.97
C SER A 22 3.15 10.25 -6.04
N ARG A 23 3.17 10.61 -4.75
CA ARG A 23 2.22 10.10 -3.74
C ARG A 23 0.75 10.25 -4.12
N TYR A 24 0.39 11.37 -4.74
CA TYR A 24 -0.98 11.60 -5.22
C TYR A 24 -1.31 10.75 -6.46
N LYS A 25 -0.35 10.51 -7.34
CA LYS A 25 -0.52 9.58 -8.47
C LYS A 25 -0.77 8.17 -7.95
N PHE A 26 -0.01 7.72 -6.95
CA PHE A 26 -0.24 6.42 -6.31
C PHE A 26 -1.59 6.32 -5.62
N LEU A 27 -2.04 7.39 -4.95
CA LEU A 27 -3.37 7.43 -4.35
C LEU A 27 -4.49 7.29 -5.40
N ILE A 28 -4.35 7.98 -6.54
CA ILE A 28 -5.32 7.92 -7.64
C ILE A 28 -5.31 6.52 -8.24
N SER A 29 -4.15 5.98 -8.62
CA SER A 29 -4.04 4.65 -9.22
C SER A 29 -4.59 3.57 -8.31
N THR A 30 -4.25 3.61 -7.02
CA THR A 30 -4.78 2.67 -6.02
C THR A 30 -6.32 2.73 -5.96
N ARG A 31 -6.92 3.92 -6.01
CA ARG A 31 -8.38 4.05 -6.03
C ARG A 31 -8.99 3.47 -7.31
N GLU A 32 -8.35 3.70 -8.44
CA GLU A 32 -8.81 3.22 -9.74
C GLU A 32 -8.72 1.69 -9.84
N GLU A 33 -7.59 1.10 -9.47
CA GLU A 33 -7.36 -0.35 -9.50
C GLU A 33 -8.35 -1.10 -8.60
N PHE A 34 -8.58 -0.64 -7.38
CA PHE A 34 -9.58 -1.25 -6.49
C PHE A 34 -11.02 -1.09 -7.02
N ARG A 35 -11.30 0.00 -7.74
CA ARG A 35 -12.62 0.22 -8.36
C ARG A 35 -12.83 -0.70 -9.56
N LEU A 36 -11.80 -0.89 -10.39
CA LEU A 36 -11.84 -1.74 -11.58
C LEU A 36 -11.98 -3.22 -11.19
N ASN A 37 -11.26 -3.66 -10.15
CA ASN A 37 -11.24 -5.05 -9.71
C ASN A 37 -12.31 -5.41 -8.68
N LYS A 38 -13.30 -4.53 -8.42
CA LYS A 38 -14.30 -4.70 -7.35
C LYS A 38 -15.15 -5.97 -7.48
N ASN A 39 -15.34 -6.46 -8.71
CA ASN A 39 -16.17 -7.61 -9.05
C ASN A 39 -15.30 -8.82 -9.46
N GLU A 40 -13.99 -8.76 -9.23
CA GLU A 40 -13.10 -9.87 -9.55
C GLU A 40 -13.41 -11.07 -8.65
N THR A 41 -13.54 -12.25 -9.25
CA THR A 41 -13.91 -13.49 -8.57
C THR A 41 -12.89 -14.61 -8.76
N ASP A 42 -11.93 -14.43 -9.68
CA ASP A 42 -10.88 -15.43 -9.90
C ASP A 42 -9.98 -15.56 -8.64
N PRO A 43 -9.94 -16.74 -7.99
CA PRO A 43 -9.16 -16.93 -6.78
C PRO A 43 -7.64 -16.78 -7.00
N VAL A 44 -7.12 -17.11 -8.17
CA VAL A 44 -5.68 -16.97 -8.48
C VAL A 44 -5.33 -15.49 -8.55
N LYS A 45 -6.12 -14.74 -9.33
CA LYS A 45 -5.93 -13.30 -9.51
C LYS A 45 -6.14 -12.52 -8.21
N LEU A 46 -7.12 -12.91 -7.40
CA LEU A 46 -7.34 -12.31 -6.07
C LEU A 46 -6.13 -12.50 -5.16
N LYS A 47 -5.47 -13.66 -5.22
CA LYS A 47 -4.24 -13.92 -4.44
C LYS A 47 -3.07 -13.07 -4.91
N GLU A 48 -2.93 -12.87 -6.22
CA GLU A 48 -1.92 -12.00 -6.81
C GLU A 48 -2.14 -10.53 -6.42
N MET A 49 -3.37 -10.04 -6.57
CA MET A 49 -3.76 -8.70 -6.12
C MET A 49 -3.53 -8.52 -4.61
N GLU A 50 -3.84 -9.55 -3.83
CA GLU A 50 -3.59 -9.52 -2.39
C GLU A 50 -2.10 -9.41 -2.07
N ALA A 51 -1.24 -10.14 -2.80
CA ALA A 51 0.20 -10.08 -2.64
C ALA A 51 0.78 -8.70 -3.00
N GLU A 52 0.31 -8.11 -4.11
CA GLU A 52 0.68 -6.76 -4.53
C GLU A 52 0.30 -5.70 -3.49
N VAL A 53 -0.95 -5.75 -3.01
CA VAL A 53 -1.42 -4.85 -1.95
C VAL A 53 -0.62 -5.02 -0.66
N ASN A 54 -0.27 -6.26 -0.29
CA ASN A 54 0.58 -6.53 0.86
C ASN A 54 1.99 -5.92 0.70
N ALA A 55 2.57 -5.98 -0.50
CA ALA A 55 3.85 -5.36 -0.80
C ALA A 55 3.76 -3.82 -0.67
N GLY A 56 2.72 -3.21 -1.23
CA GLY A 56 2.48 -1.77 -1.09
C GLY A 56 2.29 -1.33 0.36
N ILE A 57 1.56 -2.11 1.17
CA ILE A 57 1.40 -1.84 2.61
C ILE A 57 2.73 -1.96 3.35
N LYS A 58 3.53 -3.00 3.05
CA LYS A 58 4.86 -3.19 3.64
C LYS A 58 5.75 -1.98 3.36
N GLU A 59 5.70 -1.45 2.14
CA GLU A 59 6.46 -0.27 1.75
C GLU A 59 6.03 0.96 2.54
N VAL A 60 4.72 1.26 2.55
CA VAL A 60 4.17 2.39 3.31
C VAL A 60 4.49 2.28 4.80
N LEU A 61 4.41 1.08 5.37
CA LEU A 61 4.79 0.83 6.77
C LEU A 61 6.29 1.01 7.01
N ARG A 62 7.15 0.58 6.08
CA ARG A 62 8.59 0.79 6.19
C ARG A 62 8.89 2.27 6.38
N TYR A 63 8.30 3.14 5.56
CA TYR A 63 8.48 4.60 5.70
C TYR A 63 7.86 5.16 6.98
N LYS A 64 6.70 4.67 7.41
CA LYS A 64 6.10 5.11 8.67
C LYS A 64 6.96 4.74 9.89
N ASN A 65 7.63 3.59 9.84
CA ASN A 65 8.55 3.14 10.88
C ASN A 65 9.94 3.79 10.75
N LEU A 66 10.26 4.44 9.63
CA LEU A 66 11.46 5.25 9.42
C LEU A 66 11.30 6.67 10.00
N ASP A 67 10.59 6.83 11.13
CA ASP A 67 10.44 8.11 11.81
C ASP A 67 11.83 8.76 11.98
N PRO A 68 12.08 9.96 11.42
CA PRO A 68 13.39 10.62 11.52
C PRO A 68 13.81 10.91 12.97
N LYS A 69 12.90 10.80 13.95
CA LYS A 69 13.23 10.85 15.39
C LYS A 69 13.71 9.51 15.97
N GLN A 70 13.45 8.39 15.30
CA GLN A 70 14.03 7.09 15.62
C GLN A 70 15.28 6.88 14.76
N SER A 71 16.42 7.26 15.33
CA SER A 71 17.77 7.21 14.74
C SER A 71 18.29 5.79 14.47
N ASN A 72 17.57 4.99 13.67
CA ASN A 72 17.99 3.64 13.29
C ASN A 72 18.04 3.51 11.75
N TRP A 73 18.81 4.41 11.12
CA TRP A 73 19.11 4.33 9.69
C TRP A 73 20.27 3.35 9.47
N SER A 74 19.97 2.08 9.19
CA SER A 74 20.96 1.17 8.60
C SER A 74 20.48 0.73 7.22
N PHE A 75 21.01 1.38 6.18
CA PHE A 75 21.03 0.79 4.84
C PHE A 75 22.08 -0.30 4.83
N GLN A 76 21.67 -1.56 4.76
CA GLN A 76 22.56 -2.62 4.29
C GLN A 76 22.40 -2.68 2.77
N LEU A 77 23.44 -2.23 2.07
CA LEU A 77 23.67 -2.44 0.64
C LEU A 77 24.05 -3.90 0.38
#